data_AF-A0A2N1NDL2-F1
#
_entry.id   AF-A0A2N1NDL2-F1
#
_cell.length_a   1.000
_cell.length_b   1.000
_cell.length_c   1.000
_cell.angle_alpha   90.00
_cell.angle_beta   90.00
_cell.angle_gamma   90.00
#
_symmetry.space_group_name_H-M   'P 1'
#
loop_
_entity.id
_entity.type
_entity.pdbx_description
1 polymer ?
#
loop_
_entity_poly.entity_id
_entity_poly.type
_entity_poly.pdbx_seq_one_letter_code
_entity_poly.pdbx_strand_id
1 'polypeptide(L)'
;MAIIIDETTDDCAQSVINTLFCYHNETKFVSVDFLERVNNTTMGQLLTTIFTHFNISFNLPQLAYQKCQKENILETYPYLEIGKQLCHLHYCKIVESNRNKNKKKIERLLYKWLTYISLVLYRDPIFASNIKILTTVLFNKQRQESAGLELDPIQFQLMIEDANPELKGFFPSMVNAIIPKDRSEYNKQETKKSIVVLCYIIAGLRNKFVNQFKTEVGLYLVASGATWEAIDIISSIGYSACAKTVMDYQKKIQLNHIIKIEDHFLEKGDCMHIYNIDDYHDIHEKRRPDTVTTSMAKHFFTCVAKPVMECFAVPIVFNGVSVHNPNNVEVPRICWYLLELVKEY
;
A
#
# COMPACT_ATOMS: atom_id res chain seq x y z
N MET A 1 17.20 -20.55 24.83
CA MET A 1 17.43 -19.20 25.38
C MET A 1 16.74 -18.23 24.44
N ALA A 2 15.71 -17.55 24.92
CA ALA A 2 14.97 -16.57 24.14
C ALA A 2 15.06 -15.22 24.86
N ILE A 3 15.29 -14.16 24.09
CA ILE A 3 15.23 -12.78 24.58
C ILE A 3 13.92 -12.23 24.04
N ILE A 4 13.01 -11.94 24.95
CA ILE A 4 11.69 -11.39 24.64
C ILE A 4 11.79 -9.90 24.96
N ILE A 5 11.51 -9.08 23.95
CA ILE A 5 11.44 -7.64 24.13
C ILE A 5 9.97 -7.25 23.99
N ASP A 6 9.42 -6.76 25.07
CA ASP A 6 8.03 -6.36 25.18
C ASP A 6 7.98 -4.83 25.28
N GLU A 7 7.26 -4.20 24.34
CA GLU A 7 7.05 -2.76 24.34
C GLU A 7 5.71 -2.47 25.03
N THR A 8 5.80 -1.73 26.14
CA THR A 8 4.64 -1.24 26.89
C THR A 8 4.68 0.29 26.92
N THR A 9 3.66 0.93 27.47
CA THR A 9 3.60 2.40 27.54
C THR A 9 3.28 2.79 28.98
N ASP A 10 4.05 3.73 29.54
CA ASP A 10 3.79 4.23 30.90
C ASP A 10 2.66 5.28 30.92
N ASP A 11 2.25 5.67 32.13
CA ASP A 11 1.21 6.68 32.37
C ASP A 11 1.57 8.08 31.80
N CYS A 12 2.83 8.29 31.40
CA CYS A 12 3.31 9.50 30.74
C CYS A 12 3.44 9.35 29.21
N ALA A 13 2.89 8.27 28.64
CA ALA A 13 2.93 7.94 27.22
C ALA A 13 4.35 7.74 26.64
N GLN A 14 5.34 7.40 27.47
CA GLN A 14 6.67 7.01 27.03
C GLN A 14 6.70 5.50 26.77
N SER A 15 7.38 5.09 25.70
CA SER A 15 7.55 3.67 25.42
C SER A 15 8.50 3.06 26.44
N VAL A 16 7.99 2.07 27.17
CA VAL A 16 8.73 1.30 28.18
C VAL A 16 9.08 -0.04 27.56
N ILE A 17 10.37 -0.25 27.32
CA ILE A 17 10.88 -1.50 26.78
C ILE A 17 11.31 -2.42 27.90
N ASN A 18 10.59 -3.54 28.03
CA ASN A 18 10.89 -4.60 28.97
C ASN A 18 11.72 -5.67 28.28
N THR A 19 12.92 -5.93 28.79
CA THR A 19 13.78 -7.02 28.32
C THR A 19 13.66 -8.20 29.27
N LEU A 20 13.13 -9.31 28.75
CA LEU A 20 12.94 -10.57 29.47
C LEU A 20 13.88 -11.64 28.90
N PHE A 21 14.57 -12.37 29.77
CA PHE A 21 15.34 -13.54 29.38
C PHE A 21 14.62 -14.81 29.80
N CYS A 22 14.38 -15.69 28.84
CA CYS A 22 13.78 -16.99 29.08
C CYS A 22 14.81 -18.12 28.85
N TYR A 23 15.06 -18.93 29.88
CA TYR A 23 15.98 -20.07 29.86
C TYR A 23 15.42 -21.22 30.70
N HIS A 24 15.32 -22.42 30.10
CA HIS A 24 14.82 -23.65 30.75
C HIS A 24 13.44 -23.47 31.43
N ASN A 25 12.50 -22.81 30.74
CA ASN A 25 11.15 -22.48 31.22
C ASN A 25 11.06 -21.49 32.39
N GLU A 26 12.17 -20.89 32.83
CA GLU A 26 12.16 -19.73 33.72
C GLU A 26 12.34 -18.44 32.91
N THR A 27 11.40 -17.50 33.08
CA THR A 27 11.49 -16.15 32.51
C THR A 27 11.89 -15.19 33.61
N LYS A 28 13.01 -14.50 33.44
CA LYS A 28 13.48 -13.46 34.37
C LYS A 28 13.43 -12.10 33.71
N PHE A 29 12.96 -11.13 34.48
CA PHE A 29 12.96 -9.73 34.10
C PHE A 29 14.37 -9.17 34.23
N VAL A 30 14.92 -8.60 33.15
CA VAL A 30 16.34 -8.25 33.06
C VAL A 30 16.59 -6.74 33.01
N SER A 31 15.82 -5.98 32.23
CA SER A 31 15.90 -4.52 32.24
C SER A 31 14.57 -3.87 31.83
N VAL A 32 14.30 -2.69 32.39
CA VAL A 32 13.29 -1.74 31.91
C VAL A 32 14.06 -0.55 31.31
N ASP A 33 13.81 -0.22 30.06
CA ASP A 33 14.41 0.93 29.39
C ASP A 33 13.32 1.87 28.87
N PHE A 34 13.38 3.14 29.26
CA PHE A 34 12.43 4.16 28.83
C PHE A 34 12.97 4.84 27.58
N LEU A 35 12.21 4.77 26.49
CA LEU A 35 12.57 5.40 25.23
C LEU A 35 11.50 6.41 24.84
N GLU A 36 11.93 7.63 24.52
CA GLU A 36 11.04 8.65 23.94
C GLU A 36 10.46 8.19 22.59
N ARG A 37 11.11 7.23 21.90
CA ARG A 37 10.64 6.72 20.61
C ARG A 37 11.20 5.35 20.24
N VAL A 38 10.31 4.39 19.97
CA VAL A 38 10.66 3.05 19.52
C VAL A 38 10.48 2.91 18.01
N ASN A 39 11.54 2.49 17.31
CA ASN A 39 11.55 2.18 15.89
C ASN A 39 12.63 1.13 15.61
N ASN A 40 12.67 0.59 14.39
CA ASN A 40 13.63 -0.47 14.02
C ASN A 40 15.09 -0.08 14.32
N THR A 41 15.43 1.21 14.27
CA THR A 41 16.77 1.71 14.58
C THR A 41 17.02 1.76 16.08
N THR A 42 16.09 2.27 16.89
CA THR A 42 16.25 2.32 18.36
C THR A 42 16.16 0.93 18.98
N MET A 43 15.32 0.04 18.47
CA MET A 43 15.30 -1.38 18.86
C MET A 43 16.58 -2.11 18.47
N GLY A 44 17.12 -1.83 17.27
CA GLY A 44 18.42 -2.35 16.86
C GLY A 44 19.56 -1.87 17.75
N GLN A 45 19.54 -0.60 18.18
CA GLN A 45 20.50 -0.02 19.12
C GLN A 45 20.38 -0.63 20.52
N LEU A 46 19.16 -0.81 21.02
CA LEU A 46 18.89 -1.44 22.32
C LEU A 46 19.36 -2.90 22.33
N LEU A 47 18.98 -3.68 21.31
CA LEU A 47 19.44 -5.06 21.13
C LEU A 47 20.97 -5.16 21.06
N THR A 48 21.61 -4.26 20.31
CA THR A 48 23.08 -4.23 20.21
C THR A 48 23.72 -3.89 21.56
N THR A 49 23.13 -2.96 22.33
CA THR A 49 23.61 -2.58 23.66
C THR A 49 23.46 -3.71 24.66
N ILE A 50 22.31 -4.39 24.67
CA ILE A 50 22.03 -5.55 25.51
C ILE A 50 23.00 -6.69 25.17
N PHE A 51 23.18 -7.01 23.88
CA PHE A 51 24.12 -8.06 23.46
C PHE A 51 25.56 -7.72 23.85
N THR A 52 25.96 -6.44 23.77
CA THR A 52 27.30 -6.01 24.19
C THR A 52 27.45 -6.06 25.71
N HIS A 53 26.44 -5.63 26.48
CA HIS A 53 26.45 -5.63 27.94
C HIS A 53 26.52 -7.05 28.53
N PHE A 54 25.78 -7.99 27.94
CA PHE A 54 25.79 -9.41 28.34
C PHE A 54 26.82 -10.25 27.58
N ASN A 55 27.69 -9.61 26.77
CA ASN A 55 28.79 -10.24 26.01
C ASN A 55 28.33 -11.38 25.07
N ILE A 56 27.14 -11.24 24.48
CA ILE A 56 26.52 -12.17 23.55
C ILE A 56 27.01 -11.87 22.12
N SER A 57 27.71 -12.80 21.49
CA SER A 57 28.26 -12.65 20.13
C SER A 57 27.16 -12.67 19.05
N PHE A 58 27.15 -11.70 18.12
CA PHE A 58 26.21 -11.64 16.99
C PHE A 58 26.90 -11.39 15.62
N ASN A 59 26.56 -12.20 14.60
CA ASN A 59 27.21 -12.21 13.27
C ASN A 59 26.53 -11.27 12.24
N LEU A 60 26.41 -9.96 12.52
CA LEU A 60 25.93 -8.96 11.55
C LEU A 60 26.92 -8.42 10.46
N PRO A 61 28.25 -8.71 10.37
CA PRO A 61 29.13 -7.96 9.45
C PRO A 61 29.22 -8.47 8.00
N GLN A 62 28.77 -9.68 7.66
CA GLN A 62 29.22 -10.34 6.42
C GLN A 62 28.61 -9.74 5.14
N LEU A 63 27.31 -9.41 5.15
CA LEU A 63 26.61 -8.83 3.99
C LEU A 63 27.05 -7.39 3.67
N ALA A 64 27.31 -6.59 4.72
CA ALA A 64 27.82 -5.22 4.55
C ALA A 64 29.25 -5.24 3.98
N TYR A 65 30.08 -6.17 4.47
CA TYR A 65 31.46 -6.34 4.00
C TYR A 65 31.55 -6.79 2.53
N GLN A 66 30.75 -7.79 2.12
CA GLN A 66 30.67 -8.24 0.72
C GLN A 66 30.27 -7.10 -0.23
N LYS A 67 29.37 -6.21 0.22
CA LYS A 67 28.94 -5.05 -0.55
C LYS A 67 30.06 -4.00 -0.69
N CYS A 68 30.86 -3.79 0.36
CA CYS A 68 32.02 -2.88 0.33
C CYS A 68 33.13 -3.36 -0.61
N GLN A 69 33.42 -4.68 -0.62
CA GLN A 69 34.40 -5.26 -1.56
C GLN A 69 33.94 -5.11 -3.02
N LYS A 70 32.66 -5.33 -3.31
CA LYS A 70 32.10 -5.27 -4.67
C LYS A 70 32.09 -3.85 -5.27
N GLU A 71 32.04 -2.81 -4.42
CA GLU A 71 32.01 -1.41 -4.84
C GLU A 71 33.36 -0.67 -4.63
N ASN A 72 34.44 -1.37 -4.25
CA ASN A 72 35.77 -0.81 -3.94
C ASN A 72 35.77 0.33 -2.90
N ILE A 73 34.76 0.38 -2.02
CA ILE A 73 34.57 1.47 -1.03
C ILE A 73 35.63 1.43 0.07
N LEU A 74 36.27 0.27 0.29
CA LEU A 74 37.34 0.08 1.28
C LEU A 74 38.58 0.95 1.01
N GLU A 75 38.91 1.23 -0.26
CA GLU A 75 40.01 2.14 -0.62
C GLU A 75 39.73 3.59 -0.17
N THR A 76 38.46 3.97 -0.03
CA THR A 76 38.04 5.32 0.38
C THR A 76 38.13 5.51 1.91
N TYR A 77 38.19 4.42 2.68
CA TYR A 77 38.22 4.44 4.14
C TYR A 77 39.27 3.44 4.69
N PRO A 78 40.57 3.72 4.45
CA PRO A 78 41.67 2.78 4.74
C PRO A 78 41.88 2.49 6.23
N TYR A 79 41.24 3.26 7.12
CA TYR A 79 41.31 3.10 8.57
C TYR A 79 40.32 2.08 9.15
N LEU A 80 39.51 1.41 8.30
CA LEU A 80 38.53 0.42 8.73
C LEU A 80 39.09 -1.01 8.64
N GLU A 81 39.18 -1.69 9.78
CA GLU A 81 39.63 -3.08 9.91
C GLU A 81 38.45 -4.05 10.17
N ILE A 82 38.56 -5.29 9.70
CA ILE A 82 37.55 -6.33 9.88
C ILE A 82 37.39 -6.64 11.36
N GLY A 83 36.15 -6.57 11.88
CA GLY A 83 35.83 -6.84 13.28
C GLY A 83 35.78 -5.60 14.18
N LYS A 84 36.14 -4.41 13.68
CA LYS A 84 35.99 -3.17 14.45
C LYS A 84 34.57 -2.61 14.37
N GLN A 85 34.10 -2.07 15.50
CA GLN A 85 32.77 -1.46 15.62
C GLN A 85 32.74 -0.11 14.90
N LEU A 86 31.75 0.09 14.02
CA LEU A 86 31.53 1.32 13.27
C LEU A 86 30.43 2.14 13.94
N CYS A 87 30.64 3.46 14.07
CA CYS A 87 29.55 4.32 14.52
C CYS A 87 28.48 4.49 13.42
N HIS A 88 27.24 4.73 13.84
CA HIS A 88 26.05 4.77 12.99
C HIS A 88 26.21 5.72 11.78
N LEU A 89 26.82 6.90 11.98
CA LEU A 89 27.00 7.88 10.91
C LEU A 89 27.93 7.35 9.79
N HIS A 90 28.98 6.61 10.14
CA HIS A 90 29.90 6.02 9.16
C HIS A 90 29.29 4.79 8.49
N TYR A 91 28.55 3.96 9.24
CA TYR A 91 27.78 2.86 8.68
C TYR A 91 26.76 3.34 7.63
N CYS A 92 25.98 4.38 7.95
CA CYS A 92 25.00 4.95 7.02
C CYS A 92 25.67 5.56 5.78
N LYS A 93 26.84 6.22 5.90
CA LYS A 93 27.58 6.71 4.73
C LYS A 93 27.99 5.58 3.77
N ILE A 94 28.33 4.41 4.30
CA ILE A 94 28.70 3.23 3.50
C ILE A 94 27.46 2.60 2.84
N VAL A 95 26.38 2.40 3.60
CA VAL A 95 25.20 1.66 3.15
C VAL A 95 24.22 2.52 2.33
N GLU A 96 24.06 3.80 2.67
CA GLU A 96 23.07 4.71 2.10
C GLU A 96 23.57 5.50 0.88
N SER A 97 24.87 5.45 0.55
CA SER A 97 25.43 6.13 -0.64
C SER A 97 24.68 5.79 -1.95
N ASN A 98 24.07 4.59 -2.01
CA ASN A 98 23.26 4.13 -3.13
C ASN A 98 21.86 4.78 -3.22
N ARG A 99 21.25 5.29 -2.14
CA ARG A 99 19.95 5.97 -2.20
C ARG A 99 20.06 7.31 -2.92
N ASN A 100 21.12 8.07 -2.68
CA ASN A 100 21.39 9.33 -3.38
C ASN A 100 21.82 9.12 -4.85
N LYS A 101 22.55 8.03 -5.14
CA LYS A 101 22.81 7.60 -6.54
C LYS A 101 21.51 7.21 -7.23
N ASN A 102 20.59 6.50 -6.58
CA ASN A 102 19.30 6.11 -7.15
C ASN A 102 18.35 7.29 -7.34
N LYS A 103 18.29 8.27 -6.43
CA LYS A 103 17.51 9.51 -6.62
C LYS A 103 18.03 10.32 -7.81
N LYS A 104 19.34 10.57 -7.90
CA LYS A 104 19.97 11.22 -9.06
C LYS A 104 19.87 10.40 -10.35
N LYS A 105 19.82 9.06 -10.26
CA LYS A 105 19.62 8.16 -11.41
C LYS A 105 18.16 8.16 -11.87
N ILE A 106 17.19 8.22 -10.97
CA ILE A 106 15.76 8.37 -11.29
C ILE A 106 15.50 9.77 -11.86
N GLU A 107 16.07 10.83 -11.28
CA GLU A 107 16.00 12.19 -11.85
C GLU A 107 16.70 12.28 -13.21
N ARG A 108 17.89 11.69 -13.40
CA ARG A 108 18.55 11.59 -14.72
C ARG A 108 17.76 10.73 -15.70
N LEU A 109 17.15 9.63 -15.26
CA LEU A 109 16.30 8.79 -16.11
C LEU A 109 15.05 9.56 -16.50
N LEU A 110 14.38 10.26 -15.59
CA LEU A 110 13.24 11.13 -15.86
C LEU A 110 13.60 12.28 -16.79
N TYR A 111 14.75 12.94 -16.60
CA TYR A 111 15.20 14.03 -17.46
C TYR A 111 15.59 13.53 -18.85
N LYS A 112 16.32 12.40 -18.92
CA LYS A 112 16.70 11.71 -20.17
C LYS A 112 15.48 11.12 -20.89
N TRP A 113 14.44 10.75 -20.14
CA TRP A 113 13.16 10.25 -20.65
C TRP A 113 12.25 11.37 -21.11
N LEU A 114 12.17 12.50 -20.40
CA LEU A 114 11.48 13.71 -20.84
C LEU A 114 12.15 14.27 -22.11
N THR A 115 13.48 14.27 -22.18
CA THR A 115 14.21 14.63 -23.42
C THR A 115 14.05 13.61 -24.53
N TYR A 116 14.06 12.30 -24.26
CA TYR A 116 13.81 11.27 -25.28
C TYR A 116 12.38 11.31 -25.81
N ILE A 117 11.37 11.42 -24.94
CA ILE A 117 9.97 11.54 -25.34
C ILE A 117 9.72 12.84 -26.11
N SER A 118 10.26 13.98 -25.66
CA SER A 118 10.15 15.22 -26.42
C SER A 118 10.90 15.16 -27.76
N LEU A 119 12.05 14.47 -27.85
CA LEU A 119 12.79 14.27 -29.11
C LEU A 119 12.09 13.27 -30.05
N VAL A 120 11.47 12.21 -29.53
CA VAL A 120 10.77 11.16 -30.31
C VAL A 120 9.40 11.64 -30.76
N LEU A 121 8.62 12.28 -29.88
CA LEU A 121 7.33 12.89 -30.23
C LEU A 121 7.47 13.99 -31.30
N TYR A 122 8.63 14.67 -31.38
CA TYR A 122 8.86 15.75 -32.34
C TYR A 122 9.46 15.29 -33.68
N ARG A 123 9.96 14.05 -33.79
CA ARG A 123 10.61 13.55 -35.03
C ARG A 123 10.00 12.31 -35.66
N ASP A 124 9.15 11.56 -34.97
CA ASP A 124 8.52 10.36 -35.52
C ASP A 124 7.02 10.59 -35.80
N PRO A 125 6.63 10.89 -37.06
CA PRO A 125 5.24 11.10 -37.43
C PRO A 125 4.39 9.85 -37.23
N ILE A 126 4.98 8.65 -37.32
CA ILE A 126 4.28 7.38 -37.11
C ILE A 126 3.94 7.24 -35.63
N PHE A 127 4.89 7.51 -34.74
CA PHE A 127 4.64 7.50 -33.30
C PHE A 127 3.56 8.50 -32.89
N ALA A 128 3.63 9.74 -33.39
CA ALA A 128 2.62 10.76 -33.11
C ALA A 128 1.21 10.38 -33.63
N SER A 129 1.16 9.71 -34.78
CA SER A 129 -0.08 9.14 -35.35
C SER A 129 -0.63 8.03 -34.45
N ASN A 130 0.21 7.08 -34.04
CA ASN A 130 -0.19 5.98 -33.16
C ASN A 130 -0.70 6.49 -31.82
N ILE A 131 -0.08 7.51 -31.22
CA ILE A 131 -0.60 8.16 -30.01
C ILE A 131 -1.97 8.81 -30.27
N LYS A 132 -2.24 9.32 -31.48
CA LYS A 132 -3.55 9.90 -31.84
C LYS A 132 -4.62 8.83 -31.84
N ILE A 133 -4.32 7.73 -32.54
CA ILE A 133 -5.22 6.60 -32.68
C ILE A 133 -5.48 5.97 -31.31
N LEU A 134 -4.43 5.73 -30.53
CA LEU A 134 -4.52 5.23 -29.14
C LEU A 134 -5.42 6.11 -28.29
N THR A 135 -5.25 7.44 -28.35
CA THR A 135 -6.06 8.37 -27.57
C THR A 135 -7.54 8.26 -27.93
N THR A 136 -7.87 8.13 -29.22
CA THR A 136 -9.25 7.93 -29.68
C THR A 136 -9.81 6.59 -29.22
N VAL A 137 -9.03 5.50 -29.34
CA VAL A 137 -9.43 4.16 -28.87
C VAL A 137 -9.75 4.19 -27.38
N LEU A 138 -8.84 4.73 -26.56
CA LEU A 138 -9.04 4.80 -25.11
C LEU A 138 -10.20 5.71 -24.73
N PHE A 139 -10.43 6.80 -25.46
CA PHE A 139 -11.61 7.65 -25.27
C PHE A 139 -12.91 6.89 -25.52
N ASN A 140 -13.02 6.17 -26.64
CA ASN A 140 -14.22 5.40 -26.97
C ASN A 140 -14.46 4.28 -25.94
N LYS A 141 -13.41 3.54 -25.56
CA LYS A 141 -13.48 2.52 -24.51
C LYS A 141 -14.04 3.08 -23.20
N GLN A 142 -13.52 4.22 -22.75
CA GLN A 142 -13.94 4.83 -21.47
C GLN A 142 -15.30 5.53 -21.53
N ARG A 143 -15.71 6.07 -22.69
CA ARG A 143 -16.89 6.95 -22.79
C ARG A 143 -18.09 6.37 -23.52
N GLN A 144 -17.85 5.54 -24.53
CA GLN A 144 -18.93 4.91 -25.30
C GLN A 144 -19.22 3.51 -24.76
N GLU A 145 -18.17 2.74 -24.49
CA GLU A 145 -18.30 1.35 -24.00
C GLU A 145 -18.38 1.27 -22.48
N SER A 146 -18.11 2.38 -21.76
CA SER A 146 -18.04 2.43 -20.29
C SER A 146 -17.12 1.35 -19.70
N ALA A 147 -16.07 0.98 -20.43
CA ALA A 147 -15.12 -0.04 -20.03
C ALA A 147 -14.22 0.46 -18.89
N GLY A 148 -13.78 -0.48 -18.03
CA GLY A 148 -12.79 -0.25 -16.99
C GLY A 148 -11.39 0.06 -17.56
N LEU A 149 -10.44 0.36 -16.67
CA LEU A 149 -9.03 0.37 -17.03
C LEU A 149 -8.55 -1.07 -17.23
N GLU A 150 -7.84 -1.31 -18.32
CA GLU A 150 -7.12 -2.57 -18.53
C GLU A 150 -5.65 -2.35 -18.20
N LEU A 151 -5.18 -2.96 -17.11
CA LEU A 151 -3.83 -2.77 -16.58
C LEU A 151 -2.94 -3.99 -16.85
N ASP A 152 -3.50 -5.13 -17.25
CA ASP A 152 -2.70 -6.26 -17.69
C ASP A 152 -2.08 -5.96 -19.06
N PRO A 153 -0.75 -6.05 -19.22
CA PRO A 153 -0.09 -5.69 -20.48
C PRO A 153 -0.52 -6.52 -21.70
N ILE A 154 -0.88 -7.78 -21.50
CA ILE A 154 -1.29 -8.67 -22.60
C ILE A 154 -2.70 -8.29 -23.04
N GLN A 155 -3.63 -8.19 -22.09
CA GLN A 155 -5.00 -7.78 -22.38
C GLN A 155 -5.06 -6.36 -22.92
N PHE A 156 -4.25 -5.44 -22.41
CA PHE A 156 -4.16 -4.07 -22.92
C PHE A 156 -3.72 -4.05 -24.38
N GLN A 157 -2.69 -4.83 -24.73
CA GLN A 157 -2.23 -4.92 -26.13
C GLN A 157 -3.35 -5.44 -27.03
N LEU A 158 -3.99 -6.55 -26.67
CA LEU A 158 -5.09 -7.13 -27.45
C LEU A 158 -6.23 -6.11 -27.60
N MET A 159 -6.64 -5.48 -26.51
CA MET A 159 -7.70 -4.47 -26.49
C MET A 159 -7.45 -3.32 -27.48
N ILE A 160 -6.22 -2.78 -27.54
CA ILE A 160 -5.93 -1.66 -28.45
C ILE A 160 -5.76 -2.09 -29.90
N GLU A 161 -5.21 -3.28 -30.15
CA GLU A 161 -4.98 -3.82 -31.50
C GLU A 161 -6.28 -4.29 -32.15
N ASP A 162 -7.19 -4.89 -31.36
CA ASP A 162 -8.52 -5.30 -31.82
C ASP A 162 -9.41 -4.09 -32.10
N ALA A 163 -9.31 -3.04 -31.29
CA ALA A 163 -10.07 -1.80 -31.50
C ALA A 163 -9.58 -1.01 -32.73
N ASN A 164 -8.28 -1.05 -33.04
CA ASN A 164 -7.75 -0.48 -34.26
C ASN A 164 -6.50 -1.24 -34.74
N PRO A 165 -6.58 -1.96 -35.87
CA PRO A 165 -5.45 -2.72 -36.43
C PRO A 165 -4.20 -1.90 -36.75
N GLU A 166 -4.30 -0.58 -36.92
CA GLU A 166 -3.13 0.30 -37.13
C GLU A 166 -2.23 0.39 -35.88
N LEU A 167 -2.76 0.06 -34.69
CA LEU A 167 -1.98 -0.03 -33.46
C LEU A 167 -1.21 -1.35 -33.33
N LYS A 168 -1.35 -2.27 -34.30
CA LYS A 168 -0.66 -3.56 -34.26
C LYS A 168 0.86 -3.37 -34.21
N GLY A 169 1.49 -3.93 -33.18
CA GLY A 169 2.93 -3.78 -32.96
C GLY A 169 3.34 -2.45 -32.31
N PHE A 170 2.42 -1.51 -32.09
CA PHE A 170 2.72 -0.25 -31.39
C PHE A 170 3.16 -0.52 -29.95
N PHE A 171 2.37 -1.25 -29.16
CA PHE A 171 2.73 -1.55 -27.77
C PHE A 171 4.02 -2.39 -27.65
N PRO A 172 4.24 -3.45 -28.43
CA PRO A 172 5.53 -4.14 -28.50
C PRO A 172 6.71 -3.22 -28.84
N SER A 173 6.53 -2.23 -29.73
CA SER A 173 7.60 -1.28 -30.07
C SER A 173 7.97 -0.39 -28.86
N MET A 174 6.98 0.07 -28.10
CA MET A 174 7.19 0.80 -26.83
C MET A 174 7.94 -0.07 -25.81
N VAL A 175 7.54 -1.33 -25.66
CA VAL A 175 8.21 -2.30 -24.76
C VAL A 175 9.67 -2.49 -25.15
N ASN A 176 9.95 -2.71 -26.44
CA ASN A 176 11.31 -2.93 -26.93
C ASN A 176 12.19 -1.67 -26.83
N ALA A 177 11.60 -0.47 -26.94
CA ALA A 177 12.32 0.79 -26.81
C ALA A 177 12.69 1.11 -25.35
N ILE A 178 11.83 0.74 -24.39
CA ILE A 178 11.97 1.12 -22.98
C ILE A 178 12.70 0.06 -22.15
N ILE A 179 12.50 -1.23 -22.45
CA ILE A 179 13.03 -2.34 -21.65
C ILE A 179 14.36 -2.86 -22.24
N PRO A 180 15.48 -2.75 -21.52
CA PRO A 180 16.74 -3.37 -21.95
C PRO A 180 16.65 -4.90 -21.97
N LYS A 181 17.31 -5.53 -22.95
CA LYS A 181 17.29 -6.99 -23.15
C LYS A 181 17.83 -7.78 -21.95
N ASP A 182 18.79 -7.20 -21.22
CA ASP A 182 19.53 -7.84 -20.13
C ASP A 182 18.82 -7.78 -18.75
N ARG A 183 17.58 -7.26 -18.68
CA ARG A 183 16.81 -7.25 -17.43
C ARG A 183 16.30 -8.65 -17.04
N SER A 184 16.16 -8.90 -15.74
CA SER A 184 15.48 -10.09 -15.23
C SER A 184 14.01 -10.12 -15.66
N GLU A 185 13.45 -11.32 -15.79
CA GLU A 185 12.09 -11.50 -16.32
C GLU A 185 11.02 -10.83 -15.46
N TYR A 186 11.16 -10.92 -14.13
CA TYR A 186 10.30 -10.20 -13.18
C TYR A 186 10.30 -8.68 -13.44
N ASN A 187 11.48 -8.08 -13.58
CA ASN A 187 11.59 -6.64 -13.83
C ASN A 187 11.07 -6.26 -15.22
N LYS A 188 11.15 -7.15 -16.21
CA LYS A 188 10.54 -6.94 -17.53
C LYS A 188 9.02 -6.87 -17.41
N GLN A 189 8.39 -7.80 -16.67
CA GLN A 189 6.93 -7.80 -16.46
C GLN A 189 6.44 -6.55 -15.72
N GLU A 190 7.11 -6.14 -14.64
CA GLU A 190 6.75 -4.91 -13.91
C GLU A 190 6.94 -3.64 -14.77
N THR A 191 7.96 -3.63 -15.64
CA THR A 191 8.15 -2.51 -16.57
C THR A 191 7.04 -2.48 -17.63
N LYS A 192 6.55 -3.64 -18.11
CA LYS A 192 5.41 -3.68 -19.05
C LYS A 192 4.15 -3.04 -18.44
N LYS A 193 3.85 -3.32 -17.16
CA LYS A 193 2.74 -2.65 -16.44
C LYS A 193 2.93 -1.13 -16.41
N SER A 194 4.15 -0.67 -16.16
CA SER A 194 4.50 0.76 -16.18
C SER A 194 4.30 1.39 -17.56
N ILE A 195 4.50 0.64 -18.65
CA ILE A 195 4.28 1.12 -20.01
C ILE A 195 2.78 1.23 -20.34
N VAL A 196 1.95 0.33 -19.81
CA VAL A 196 0.47 0.47 -19.91
C VAL A 196 0.03 1.76 -19.23
N VAL A 197 0.50 2.00 -18.00
CA VAL A 197 0.25 3.25 -17.27
C VAL A 197 0.69 4.47 -18.09
N LEU A 198 1.85 4.39 -18.73
CA LEU A 198 2.35 5.45 -19.59
C LEU A 198 1.41 5.75 -20.77
N CYS A 199 0.87 4.72 -21.43
CA CYS A 199 -0.11 4.89 -22.50
C CYS A 199 -1.33 5.70 -22.04
N TYR A 200 -1.89 5.38 -20.87
CA TYR A 200 -3.01 6.13 -20.29
C TYR A 200 -2.65 7.57 -19.93
N ILE A 201 -1.45 7.81 -19.40
CA ILE A 201 -0.98 9.18 -19.09
C ILE A 201 -0.85 9.99 -20.38
N ILE A 202 -0.20 9.47 -21.41
CA ILE A 202 -0.01 10.18 -22.68
C ILE A 202 -1.37 10.49 -23.32
N ALA A 203 -2.28 9.51 -23.36
CA ALA A 203 -3.62 9.71 -23.91
C ALA A 203 -4.42 10.74 -23.09
N GLY A 204 -4.34 10.69 -21.76
CA GLY A 204 -5.02 11.63 -20.87
C GLY A 204 -4.44 13.04 -20.89
N LEU A 205 -3.16 13.20 -21.22
CA LEU A 205 -2.56 14.52 -21.47
C LEU A 205 -3.05 15.11 -22.80
N ARG A 206 -3.24 14.27 -23.82
CA ARG A 206 -3.75 14.71 -25.13
C ARG A 206 -5.25 14.98 -25.12
N ASN A 207 -6.03 14.18 -24.38
CA ASN A 207 -7.47 14.31 -24.29
C ASN A 207 -7.91 14.28 -22.82
N LYS A 208 -8.39 15.42 -22.31
CA LYS A 208 -8.86 15.59 -20.93
C LYS A 208 -10.01 14.65 -20.54
N PHE A 209 -10.72 14.07 -21.51
CA PHE A 209 -11.82 13.14 -21.27
C PHE A 209 -11.36 11.68 -21.08
N VAL A 210 -10.09 11.37 -21.41
CA VAL A 210 -9.43 10.10 -21.06
C VAL A 210 -8.81 10.24 -19.67
N ASN A 211 -9.67 10.29 -18.65
CA ASN A 211 -9.27 10.68 -17.29
C ASN A 211 -9.44 9.59 -16.25
N GLN A 212 -9.91 8.39 -16.60
CA GLN A 212 -10.17 7.34 -15.62
C GLN A 212 -8.91 6.97 -14.82
N PHE A 213 -7.76 6.81 -15.49
CA PHE A 213 -6.49 6.57 -14.80
C PHE A 213 -6.09 7.75 -13.88
N LYS A 214 -6.32 8.99 -14.33
CA LYS A 214 -6.06 10.18 -13.51
C LYS A 214 -6.96 10.24 -12.28
N THR A 215 -8.20 9.75 -12.38
CA THR A 215 -9.11 9.62 -11.25
C THR A 215 -8.63 8.57 -10.26
N GLU A 216 -8.16 7.40 -10.72
CA GLU A 216 -7.56 6.38 -9.84
C GLU A 216 -6.32 6.91 -9.10
N VAL A 217 -5.44 7.64 -9.79
CA VAL A 217 -4.30 8.33 -9.16
C VAL A 217 -4.79 9.30 -8.09
N GLY A 218 -5.83 10.09 -8.38
CA GLY A 218 -6.43 11.00 -7.42
C GLY A 218 -7.01 10.29 -6.19
N LEU A 219 -7.74 9.18 -6.38
CA LEU A 219 -8.28 8.35 -5.31
C LEU A 219 -7.16 7.75 -4.44
N TYR A 220 -6.09 7.25 -5.07
CA TYR A 220 -4.93 6.74 -4.35
C TYR A 220 -4.23 7.81 -3.51
N LEU A 221 -4.09 9.02 -4.04
CA LEU A 221 -3.49 10.16 -3.32
C LEU A 221 -4.33 10.53 -2.09
N VAL A 222 -5.66 10.59 -2.23
CA VAL A 222 -6.57 10.80 -1.09
C VAL A 222 -6.42 9.70 -0.05
N ALA A 223 -6.41 8.43 -0.47
CA ALA A 223 -6.24 7.29 0.43
C ALA A 223 -4.86 7.30 1.13
N SER A 224 -3.85 7.90 0.50
CA SER A 224 -2.50 8.07 1.04
C SER A 224 -2.37 9.32 1.94
N GLY A 225 -3.45 10.06 2.17
CA GLY A 225 -3.47 11.24 3.02
C GLY A 225 -2.98 12.54 2.35
N ALA A 226 -2.96 12.62 1.02
CA ALA A 226 -2.64 13.87 0.33
C ALA A 226 -3.74 14.93 0.55
N THR A 227 -3.33 16.19 0.71
CA THR A 227 -4.29 17.30 0.81
C THR A 227 -4.93 17.61 -0.54
N TRP A 228 -6.09 18.27 -0.53
CA TRP A 228 -6.78 18.67 -1.76
C TRP A 228 -5.94 19.62 -2.61
N GLU A 229 -5.18 20.52 -1.98
CA GLU A 229 -4.27 21.43 -2.66
C GLU A 229 -3.13 20.66 -3.36
N ALA A 230 -2.57 19.64 -2.71
CA ALA A 230 -1.55 18.79 -3.31
C ALA A 230 -2.10 18.04 -4.54
N ILE A 231 -3.34 17.55 -4.45
CA ILE A 231 -4.02 16.88 -5.56
C ILE A 231 -4.27 17.84 -6.72
N ASP A 232 -4.72 19.07 -6.44
CA ASP A 232 -4.93 20.09 -7.47
C ASP A 232 -3.62 20.52 -8.14
N ILE A 233 -2.51 20.61 -7.40
CA ILE A 233 -1.17 20.83 -7.98
C ILE A 233 -0.81 19.67 -8.93
N ILE A 234 -0.95 18.41 -8.52
CA ILE A 234 -0.64 17.25 -9.37
C ILE A 234 -1.58 17.19 -10.59
N SER A 235 -2.83 17.59 -10.42
CA SER A 235 -3.80 17.72 -11.52
C SER A 235 -3.41 18.80 -12.51
N SER A 236 -2.90 19.95 -12.05
CA SER A 236 -2.48 21.06 -12.91
C SER A 236 -1.32 20.68 -13.84
N ILE A 237 -0.46 19.76 -13.39
CA ILE A 237 0.64 19.18 -14.19
C ILE A 237 0.14 18.06 -15.12
N GLY A 238 -1.13 17.64 -14.95
CA GLY A 238 -1.81 16.69 -15.82
C GLY A 238 -1.69 15.22 -15.43
N TYR A 239 -1.15 14.91 -14.24
CA TYR A 239 -0.94 13.54 -13.76
C TYR A 239 -2.13 12.96 -12.98
N SER A 240 -2.92 13.80 -12.32
CA SER A 240 -4.10 13.42 -11.53
C SER A 240 -5.36 14.11 -12.05
N ALA A 241 -6.52 13.64 -11.61
CA ALA A 241 -7.75 14.40 -11.64
C ALA A 241 -7.72 15.48 -10.54
N CYS A 242 -8.46 16.57 -10.74
CA CYS A 242 -8.57 17.63 -9.74
C CYS A 242 -9.36 17.15 -8.52
N ALA A 243 -9.14 17.79 -7.37
CA ALA A 243 -9.78 17.45 -6.11
C ALA A 243 -11.30 17.34 -6.24
N LYS A 244 -11.92 18.28 -6.96
CA LYS A 244 -13.36 18.26 -7.24
C LYS A 244 -13.82 16.99 -7.97
N THR A 245 -13.10 16.58 -9.01
CA THR A 245 -13.43 15.35 -9.77
C THR A 245 -13.29 14.12 -8.88
N VAL A 246 -12.26 14.06 -8.04
CA VAL A 246 -12.04 12.94 -7.10
C VAL A 246 -13.17 12.87 -6.08
N MET A 247 -13.55 14.00 -5.47
CA MET A 247 -14.66 14.06 -4.51
C MET A 247 -15.99 13.62 -5.13
N ASP A 248 -16.31 14.07 -6.34
CA ASP A 248 -17.53 13.67 -7.03
C ASP A 248 -17.54 12.16 -7.32
N TYR A 249 -16.37 11.60 -7.66
CA TYR A 249 -16.23 10.16 -7.87
C TYR A 249 -16.38 9.36 -6.56
N GLN A 250 -15.82 9.85 -5.45
CA GLN A 250 -16.01 9.23 -4.13
C GLN A 250 -17.49 9.21 -3.71
N LYS A 251 -18.22 10.32 -3.93
CA LYS A 251 -19.67 10.37 -3.69
C LYS A 251 -20.41 9.35 -4.54
N LYS A 252 -20.03 9.19 -5.82
CA LYS A 252 -20.60 8.17 -6.70
C LYS A 252 -20.33 6.75 -6.18
N ILE A 253 -19.12 6.47 -5.71
CA ILE A 253 -18.77 5.18 -5.11
C ILE A 253 -19.63 4.92 -3.86
N GLN A 254 -19.78 5.92 -2.99
CA GLN A 254 -20.60 5.81 -1.78
C GLN A 254 -22.07 5.52 -2.08
N LEU A 255 -22.67 6.27 -3.01
CA LEU A 255 -24.06 6.06 -3.43
C LEU A 255 -24.25 4.67 -4.06
N ASN A 256 -23.34 4.28 -4.97
CA ASN A 256 -23.40 2.97 -5.61
C ASN A 256 -23.19 1.82 -4.60
N HIS A 257 -22.41 2.02 -3.56
CA HIS A 257 -22.19 1.02 -2.52
C HIS A 257 -23.47 0.75 -1.73
N ILE A 258 -24.24 1.79 -1.39
CA ILE A 258 -25.54 1.63 -0.72
C ILE A 258 -26.48 0.80 -1.60
N ILE A 259 -26.62 1.18 -2.88
CA ILE A 259 -27.48 0.47 -3.83
C ILE A 259 -27.04 -1.00 -3.97
N LYS A 260 -25.75 -1.27 -4.13
CA LYS A 260 -25.23 -2.65 -4.23
C LYS A 260 -25.51 -3.49 -2.99
N ILE A 261 -25.45 -2.88 -1.80
CA ILE A 261 -25.80 -3.56 -0.56
C ILE A 261 -27.30 -3.87 -0.52
N GLU A 262 -28.15 -2.90 -0.87
CA GLU A 262 -29.60 -3.10 -0.95
C GLU A 262 -29.94 -4.21 -1.94
N ASP A 263 -29.40 -4.15 -3.16
CA ASP A 263 -29.58 -5.18 -4.20
C ASP A 263 -29.14 -6.57 -3.69
N HIS A 264 -27.98 -6.65 -3.02
CA HIS A 264 -27.48 -7.92 -2.47
C HIS A 264 -28.46 -8.55 -1.47
N PHE A 265 -29.01 -7.75 -0.55
CA PHE A 265 -29.95 -8.23 0.46
C PHE A 265 -31.35 -8.46 -0.10
N LEU A 266 -31.76 -7.75 -1.15
CA LEU A 266 -33.01 -8.03 -1.88
C LEU A 266 -32.91 -9.38 -2.61
N GLU A 267 -31.82 -9.63 -3.34
CA GLU A 267 -31.61 -10.88 -4.07
C GLU A 267 -31.47 -12.09 -3.14
N LYS A 268 -30.94 -11.89 -1.93
CA LYS A 268 -30.66 -12.97 -0.97
C LYS A 268 -31.54 -12.94 0.26
N GLY A 269 -32.64 -12.16 0.26
CA GLY A 269 -33.46 -11.90 1.44
C GLY A 269 -33.97 -13.17 2.14
N ASP A 270 -34.20 -14.23 1.35
CA ASP A 270 -34.68 -15.51 1.85
C ASP A 270 -33.58 -16.43 2.40
N CYS A 271 -32.31 -16.01 2.38
CA CYS A 271 -31.18 -16.76 2.91
C CYS A 271 -30.84 -16.34 4.35
N MET A 272 -30.39 -17.30 5.16
CA MET A 272 -29.75 -17.00 6.43
C MET A 272 -28.45 -16.21 6.19
N HIS A 273 -28.29 -15.08 6.89
CA HIS A 273 -27.07 -14.29 6.88
C HIS A 273 -26.37 -14.40 8.22
N ILE A 274 -25.08 -14.71 8.18
CA ILE A 274 -24.21 -14.69 9.37
C ILE A 274 -23.37 -13.42 9.30
N TYR A 275 -23.45 -12.61 10.35
CA TYR A 275 -22.65 -11.41 10.49
C TYR A 275 -21.54 -11.69 11.49
N ASN A 276 -20.30 -11.52 11.05
CA ASN A 276 -19.17 -11.39 11.95
C ASN A 276 -18.94 -9.90 12.21
N ILE A 277 -19.17 -9.46 13.44
CA ILE A 277 -18.96 -8.08 13.87
C ILE A 277 -17.72 -8.08 14.74
N ASP A 278 -16.74 -7.27 14.35
CA ASP A 278 -15.47 -7.15 15.06
C ASP A 278 -15.22 -5.66 15.33
N ASP A 279 -15.06 -5.30 16.60
CA ASP A 279 -14.82 -3.94 17.08
C ASP A 279 -13.33 -3.71 17.30
N TYR A 280 -12.67 -3.26 16.24
CA TYR A 280 -11.25 -2.94 16.35
C TYR A 280 -11.05 -1.62 17.09
N HIS A 281 -10.36 -1.72 18.22
CA HIS A 281 -9.85 -0.59 18.99
C HIS A 281 -8.36 -0.35 18.71
N ASP A 282 -7.91 0.88 18.92
CA ASP A 282 -6.50 1.26 18.90
C ASP A 282 -5.73 0.86 17.65
N ILE A 283 -6.39 0.92 16.49
CA ILE A 283 -5.70 0.73 15.22
C ILE A 283 -4.89 1.98 14.91
N HIS A 284 -3.59 1.83 15.09
CA HIS A 284 -2.61 2.82 14.69
C HIS A 284 -2.36 2.72 13.18
N GLU A 285 -2.71 3.77 12.44
CA GLU A 285 -2.33 3.88 11.04
C GLU A 285 -0.80 3.80 10.90
N LYS A 286 -0.29 2.96 9.99
CA LYS A 286 1.12 3.02 9.57
C LYS A 286 1.37 4.34 8.83
N ARG A 287 1.70 5.41 9.55
CA ARG A 287 2.13 6.68 8.96
C ARG A 287 3.65 6.78 8.89
N ARG A 288 4.12 7.44 7.83
CA ARG A 288 5.47 8.01 7.82
C ARG A 288 5.48 9.15 8.85
N PRO A 289 6.47 9.22 9.75
CA PRO A 289 6.44 10.23 10.78
C PRO A 289 6.53 11.64 10.17
N ASP A 290 5.50 12.45 10.39
CA ASP A 290 5.62 13.90 10.30
C ASP A 290 5.84 14.49 11.70
N THR A 291 6.41 15.69 11.74
CA THR A 291 7.04 16.25 12.94
C THR A 291 6.07 16.92 13.92
N VAL A 292 4.75 16.78 13.78
CA VAL A 292 3.82 17.66 14.52
C VAL A 292 2.57 16.98 15.09
N THR A 293 2.25 15.72 14.77
CA THR A 293 1.07 15.06 15.36
C THR A 293 1.33 13.60 15.74
N THR A 294 0.93 13.22 16.95
CA THR A 294 0.87 11.82 17.39
C THR A 294 -0.23 11.09 16.60
N SER A 295 -0.03 9.80 16.31
CA SER A 295 -1.04 9.00 15.62
C SER A 295 -2.30 8.92 16.48
N MET A 296 -3.42 9.45 15.99
CA MET A 296 -4.71 9.24 16.64
C MET A 296 -5.09 7.77 16.50
N ALA A 297 -5.34 7.09 17.63
CA ALA A 297 -6.01 5.80 17.64
C ALA A 297 -7.36 5.94 16.92
N LYS A 298 -7.61 5.08 15.93
CA LYS A 298 -8.91 5.01 15.28
C LYS A 298 -9.63 3.77 15.79
N HIS A 299 -10.90 3.96 16.12
CA HIS A 299 -11.84 2.88 16.41
C HIS A 299 -12.68 2.67 15.16
N PHE A 300 -12.75 1.44 14.67
CA PHE A 300 -13.74 1.07 13.67
C PHE A 300 -14.27 -0.32 13.95
N PHE A 301 -15.56 -0.49 13.72
CA PHE A 301 -16.15 -1.81 13.68
C PHE A 301 -16.19 -2.27 12.23
N THR A 302 -15.90 -3.55 12.00
CA THR A 302 -16.19 -4.22 10.74
C THR A 302 -17.40 -5.11 10.93
N CYS A 303 -18.21 -5.20 9.88
CA CYS A 303 -19.28 -6.17 9.80
C CYS A 303 -19.10 -6.95 8.50
N VAL A 304 -18.80 -8.24 8.60
CA VAL A 304 -18.69 -9.14 7.46
C VAL A 304 -19.96 -9.98 7.40
N ALA A 305 -20.79 -9.74 6.39
CA ALA A 305 -21.99 -10.51 6.14
C ALA A 305 -21.68 -11.66 5.18
N LYS A 306 -22.06 -12.89 5.55
CA LYS A 306 -21.97 -14.08 4.69
C LYS A 306 -23.33 -14.75 4.56
N PRO A 307 -23.91 -14.83 3.35
CA PRO A 307 -25.12 -15.60 3.12
C PRO A 307 -24.83 -17.11 3.12
N VAL A 308 -25.71 -17.89 3.74
CA VAL A 308 -25.70 -19.36 3.71
C VAL A 308 -26.76 -19.80 2.71
N MET A 309 -26.36 -20.07 1.47
CA MET A 309 -27.28 -20.27 0.34
C MET A 309 -28.23 -21.47 0.49
N GLU A 310 -27.86 -22.47 1.30
CA GLU A 310 -28.64 -23.70 1.51
C GLU A 310 -29.58 -23.60 2.73
N CYS A 311 -29.58 -22.48 3.44
CA CYS A 311 -30.37 -22.29 4.65
C CYS A 311 -31.33 -21.11 4.46
N PHE A 312 -32.63 -21.38 4.66
CA PHE A 312 -33.65 -20.35 4.60
C PHE A 312 -33.50 -19.36 5.77
N ALA A 313 -33.92 -18.12 5.52
CA ALA A 313 -34.06 -17.11 6.54
C ALA A 313 -34.98 -17.62 7.67
N VAL A 314 -34.65 -17.25 8.91
CA VAL A 314 -35.47 -17.62 10.06
C VAL A 314 -36.86 -16.98 9.88
N PRO A 315 -37.94 -17.77 9.90
CA PRO A 315 -39.28 -17.24 9.71
C PRO A 315 -39.64 -16.30 10.87
N ILE A 316 -40.32 -15.20 10.56
CA ILE A 316 -40.78 -14.22 11.55
C ILE A 316 -41.63 -14.90 12.63
N VAL A 317 -42.42 -15.91 12.24
CA VAL A 317 -43.24 -16.73 13.13
C VAL A 317 -42.81 -18.19 13.01
N PHE A 318 -42.49 -18.81 14.15
CA PHE A 318 -42.19 -20.23 14.24
C PHE A 318 -43.11 -20.85 15.29
N ASN A 319 -43.83 -21.92 14.93
CA ASN A 319 -44.81 -22.59 15.81
C ASN A 319 -45.86 -21.64 16.44
N GLY A 320 -46.31 -20.63 15.68
CA GLY A 320 -47.31 -19.67 16.15
C GLY A 320 -46.79 -18.59 17.10
N VAL A 321 -45.48 -18.55 17.36
CA VAL A 321 -44.82 -17.52 18.18
C VAL A 321 -43.90 -16.68 17.30
N SER A 322 -43.95 -15.36 17.47
CA SER A 322 -43.00 -14.46 16.79
C SER A 322 -41.59 -14.71 17.31
N VAL A 323 -40.69 -15.11 16.42
CA VAL A 323 -39.25 -15.24 16.71
C VAL A 323 -38.57 -13.87 16.60
N HIS A 324 -39.17 -12.96 15.84
CA HIS A 324 -38.72 -11.58 15.76
C HIS A 324 -38.96 -10.88 17.11
N ASN A 325 -37.88 -10.41 17.74
CA ASN A 325 -37.97 -9.52 18.90
C ASN A 325 -38.23 -8.09 18.42
N PRO A 326 -39.43 -7.51 18.62
CA PRO A 326 -39.71 -6.13 18.21
C PRO A 326 -38.85 -5.10 18.96
N ASN A 327 -38.25 -5.46 20.10
CA ASN A 327 -37.35 -4.60 20.86
C ASN A 327 -35.87 -4.70 20.40
N ASN A 328 -35.57 -5.41 19.30
CA ASN A 328 -34.22 -5.72 18.82
C ASN A 328 -33.37 -6.49 19.86
N VAL A 329 -32.04 -6.27 19.87
CA VAL A 329 -31.12 -6.85 20.85
C VAL A 329 -31.46 -6.29 22.24
N GLU A 330 -31.99 -7.13 23.12
CA GLU A 330 -32.19 -6.78 24.54
C GLU A 330 -30.83 -6.84 25.26
N VAL A 331 -29.97 -5.85 24.97
CA VAL A 331 -28.63 -5.71 25.57
C VAL A 331 -28.65 -5.90 27.09
N PRO A 332 -29.61 -5.34 27.86
CA PRO A 332 -29.67 -5.55 29.31
C PRO A 332 -29.86 -7.02 29.69
N ARG A 333 -30.61 -7.80 28.91
CA ARG A 333 -30.93 -9.20 29.17
C ARG A 333 -29.79 -10.12 28.77
N ILE A 334 -29.09 -9.80 27.68
CA ILE A 334 -27.84 -10.47 27.29
C ILE A 334 -26.76 -10.21 28.33
N CYS A 335 -26.57 -8.95 28.74
CA CYS A 335 -25.63 -8.60 29.81
C CYS A 335 -25.99 -9.31 31.12
N TRP A 336 -27.27 -9.35 31.49
CA TRP A 336 -27.71 -10.09 32.68
C TRP A 336 -27.36 -11.58 32.58
N TYR A 337 -27.63 -12.22 31.44
CA TYR A 337 -27.33 -13.64 31.23
C TYR A 337 -25.83 -13.94 31.25
N LEU A 338 -25.01 -13.09 30.60
CA LEU A 338 -23.55 -13.21 30.64
C LEU A 338 -22.99 -13.00 32.06
N LEU A 339 -23.54 -12.04 32.81
CA LEU A 339 -23.16 -11.81 34.20
C LEU A 339 -23.54 -12.98 35.12
N GLU A 340 -24.67 -13.64 34.89
CA GLU A 340 -25.05 -14.84 35.65
C GLU A 340 -24.17 -16.05 35.28
N LEU A 341 -23.86 -16.24 33.99
CA LEU A 341 -22.92 -17.29 33.55
C LEU A 341 -21.51 -17.15 34.15
N VAL A 342 -21.04 -15.91 34.31
CA VAL A 342 -19.72 -15.63 34.91
C VAL A 342 -19.74 -15.81 36.43
N LYS A 343 -20.90 -15.77 37.09
CA LYS A 343 -21.03 -16.06 38.54
C LYS A 343 -21.00 -17.56 38.87
N GLU A 344 -21.22 -18.43 37.88
CA GLU A 344 -21.16 -19.89 38.06
C GLU A 344 -19.74 -20.47 37.86
N TYR A 345 -18.75 -19.63 37.56
CA TYR A 345 -17.31 -19.93 37.58
C TYR A 345 -16.62 -19.14 38.70
#